data_AF-A9AWS5-F1
#
_entry.id   AF-A9AWS5-F1
#
_cell.length_a   1.000
_cell.length_b   1.000
_cell.length_c   1.000
_cell.angle_alpha   90.00
_cell.angle_beta   90.00
_cell.angle_gamma   90.00
#
_symmetry.space_group_name_H-M   'P 1'
#
loop_
_entity.id
_entity.type
_entity.pdbx_description
1 polymer ?
#
loop_
_entity_poly.entity_id
_entity_poly.type
_entity_poly.pdbx_seq_one_letter_code
_entity_poly.pdbx_strand_id
1 'polypeptide(L)'
;MPRRRLRWPNVVNEHRLEALANAAQSSKQAIRAKELLNQVVHQRYHLNNPEAVELILTKIALLLAEIEANQERIQRLLIDAAHGEEKTPES
;
A
#
# COMPACT_ATOMS: atom_id res chain seq x y z
N MET A 1 3.29 26.35 19.94
CA MET A 1 2.69 25.18 20.65
C MET A 1 3.80 24.18 20.94
N PRO A 2 4.08 23.78 22.19
CA PRO A 2 5.13 22.81 22.48
C PRO A 2 4.73 21.41 22.00
N ARG A 3 5.62 20.75 21.22
CA ARG A 3 5.44 19.36 20.76
C ARG A 3 5.20 18.44 21.97
N ARG A 4 4.11 17.67 21.95
CA ARG A 4 3.72 16.80 23.06
C ARG A 4 4.56 15.53 22.97
N ARG A 5 5.66 15.44 23.72
CA ARG A 5 6.54 14.26 23.67
C ARG A 5 5.78 13.01 24.14
N LEU A 6 5.22 12.24 23.20
CA LEU A 6 4.76 10.88 23.47
C LEU A 6 5.95 10.05 23.97
N ARG A 7 5.70 9.15 24.93
CA ARG A 7 6.76 8.25 25.38
C ARG A 7 7.15 7.37 24.20
N TRP A 8 8.45 7.31 23.90
CA TRP A 8 9.06 6.55 22.81
C TRP A 8 8.44 5.16 22.55
N PRO A 9 8.11 4.35 23.58
CA PRO A 9 7.47 3.04 23.36
C PRO A 9 6.09 3.09 22.70
N ASN A 10 5.34 4.19 22.87
CA ASN A 10 4.00 4.34 22.28
C ASN A 10 4.09 4.71 20.79
N VAL A 11 4.98 5.65 20.43
CA VAL A 11 5.21 6.07 19.03
C VAL A 11 5.67 4.88 18.17
N VAL A 12 6.61 4.09 18.69
CA VAL A 12 7.12 2.88 18.02
C VAL A 12 6.00 1.85 17.80
N ASN A 13 5.10 1.68 18.78
CA ASN A 13 3.98 0.75 18.65
C ASN A 13 2.93 1.21 17.63
N GLU A 14 2.60 2.50 17.60
CA GLU A 14 1.67 3.08 16.62
C GLU A 14 2.21 2.93 15.19
N HIS A 15 3.47 3.29 14.96
CA HIS A 15 4.10 3.13 13.65
C HIS A 15 4.22 1.66 13.23
N ARG A 16 4.47 0.75 14.18
CA ARG A 16 4.47 -0.70 13.92
C ARG A 16 3.08 -1.19 13.47
N LEU A 17 2.02 -0.78 14.16
CA LEU A 17 0.65 -1.16 13.80
C LEU A 17 0.26 -0.60 12.42
N GLU A 18 0.60 0.65 12.15
CA GLU A 18 0.33 1.26 10.85
C GLU A 18 1.13 0.59 9.72
N ALA A 19 2.41 0.25 9.95
CA ALA A 19 3.22 -0.48 8.98
C ALA A 19 2.64 -1.88 8.67
N LEU A 20 2.18 -2.60 9.70
CA LEU A 20 1.51 -3.89 9.54
C LEU A 20 0.19 -3.77 8.75
N ALA A 21 -0.59 -2.72 9.00
CA ALA A 21 -1.82 -2.47 8.26
C ALA A 21 -1.54 -2.21 6.76
N ASN A 22 -0.54 -1.38 6.44
CA ASN A 22 -0.11 -1.13 5.06
C ASN A 22 0.38 -2.42 4.39
N ALA A 23 1.19 -3.24 5.08
CA ALA A 23 1.68 -4.50 4.54
C ALA A 23 0.53 -5.49 4.25
N ALA A 24 -0.44 -5.59 5.17
CA ALA A 24 -1.63 -6.42 4.97
C ALA A 24 -2.48 -5.93 3.78
N GLN A 25 -2.62 -4.62 3.60
CA GLN A 25 -3.34 -4.04 2.47
C GLN A 25 -2.64 -4.31 1.14
N SER A 26 -1.32 -4.10 1.07
CA SER A 26 -0.53 -4.43 -0.12
C SER A 26 -0.62 -5.91 -0.49
N SER A 27 -0.63 -6.81 0.49
CA SER A 27 -0.83 -8.25 0.24
C SER A 27 -2.19 -8.54 -0.41
N LYS A 28 -3.27 -7.93 0.09
CA LYS A 28 -4.61 -8.07 -0.51
C LYS A 28 -4.67 -7.52 -1.93
N GLN A 29 -4.07 -6.36 -2.18
CA GLN A 29 -3.99 -5.76 -3.52
C GLN A 29 -3.21 -6.66 -4.49
N ALA A 30 -2.10 -7.26 -4.04
CA ALA A 30 -1.30 -8.17 -4.86
C ALA A 30 -2.07 -9.45 -5.23
N ILE A 31 -2.82 -10.04 -4.28
CA ILE A 31 -3.70 -11.19 -4.55
C ILE A 31 -4.74 -10.81 -5.60
N ARG A 32 -5.40 -9.66 -5.44
CA ARG A 32 -6.41 -9.19 -6.39
C ARG A 32 -5.84 -8.90 -7.77
N ALA A 33 -4.65 -8.32 -7.86
CA ALA A 33 -3.95 -8.09 -9.12
C ALA A 33 -3.65 -9.41 -9.84
N LYS A 34 -3.20 -10.42 -9.10
CA LYS A 34 -2.99 -11.78 -9.62
C LYS A 34 -4.28 -12.43 -10.12
N GLU A 35 -5.38 -12.31 -9.38
CA GLU A 35 -6.69 -12.83 -9.80
C GLU A 35 -7.17 -12.18 -11.11
N LEU A 36 -7.02 -10.87 -11.24
CA LEU A 36 -7.36 -10.13 -12.46
C LEU A 36 -6.49 -10.57 -13.64
N LEU A 37 -5.18 -10.76 -13.44
CA LEU A 37 -4.29 -11.25 -14.48
C LEU A 37 -4.67 -12.66 -14.93
N ASN A 38 -5.00 -13.54 -13.98
CA ASN A 38 -5.48 -14.88 -14.25
C ASN A 38 -6.78 -14.87 -15.06
N GLN A 39 -7.70 -13.93 -14.82
CA GLN A 39 -8.91 -13.78 -15.62
C GLN A 39 -8.58 -13.45 -17.08
N VAL A 40 -7.65 -12.51 -17.34
CA VAL A 40 -7.23 -12.13 -18.70
C VAL A 40 -6.62 -13.32 -19.45
N VAL A 41 -5.76 -14.09 -18.78
CA VAL A 41 -5.05 -15.23 -19.38
C VAL A 41 -5.98 -16.42 -19.59
N HIS A 42 -6.70 -16.86 -18.55
CA HIS A 42 -7.48 -18.10 -18.60
C HIS A 42 -8.79 -17.96 -19.36
N GLN A 43 -9.44 -16.79 -19.32
CA GLN A 43 -10.70 -16.58 -20.04
C GLN A 43 -10.49 -16.19 -21.51
N ARG A 44 -9.21 -16.16 -21.96
CA ARG A 44 -8.82 -15.74 -23.32
C ARG A 44 -9.45 -14.41 -23.73
N TYR A 45 -9.66 -13.50 -22.78
CA TYR A 45 -10.27 -12.19 -23.07
C TYR A 45 -9.48 -11.43 -24.13
N HIS A 46 -8.18 -11.64 -24.20
CA HIS A 46 -7.29 -11.07 -25.23
C HIS A 46 -7.67 -11.47 -26.66
N LEU A 47 -8.41 -12.56 -26.87
CA LEU A 47 -8.86 -12.98 -28.21
C LEU A 47 -10.26 -12.46 -28.57
N ASN A 48 -11.10 -12.21 -27.56
CA ASN A 48 -12.54 -11.97 -27.77
C ASN A 48 -12.96 -10.52 -27.46
N ASN A 49 -12.22 -9.81 -26.61
CA ASN A 49 -12.56 -8.45 -26.19
C ASN A 49 -11.30 -7.69 -25.71
N PRO A 50 -10.54 -7.06 -26.63
CA PRO A 50 -9.30 -6.37 -26.28
C PRO A 50 -9.53 -5.14 -25.37
N GLU A 51 -10.66 -4.44 -25.51
CA GLU A 51 -11.02 -3.29 -24.67
C GLU A 51 -11.21 -3.71 -23.20
N ALA A 52 -11.85 -4.87 -22.97
CA ALA A 52 -11.98 -5.43 -21.63
C ALA A 52 -10.63 -5.80 -21.02
N VAL A 53 -9.67 -6.28 -21.84
CA VAL A 53 -8.30 -6.55 -21.37
C VAL A 53 -7.59 -5.27 -20.97
N GLU A 54 -7.68 -4.22 -21.77
CA GLU A 54 -7.09 -2.92 -21.44
C GLU A 54 -7.61 -2.41 -20.09
N LEU A 55 -8.93 -2.44 -19.88
CA LEU A 55 -9.54 -2.04 -18.62
C LEU A 55 -9.03 -2.87 -17.42
N ILE A 56 -8.85 -4.18 -17.59
CA ILE A 56 -8.32 -5.04 -16.53
C ILE A 56 -6.84 -4.71 -16.25
N LEU A 57 -6.04 -4.50 -17.29
CA LEU A 57 -4.63 -4.11 -17.14
C LEU A 57 -4.49 -2.75 -16.46
N THR A 58 -5.33 -1.77 -16.78
CA THR A 58 -5.37 -0.47 -16.08
C THR A 58 -5.70 -0.66 -14.59
N LYS A 59 -6.65 -1.54 -14.25
CA LYS A 59 -6.96 -1.85 -12.84
C LYS A 59 -5.78 -2.51 -12.12
N ILE A 60 -5.06 -3.41 -12.79
CA ILE A 60 -3.84 -4.02 -12.24
C ILE A 60 -2.77 -2.95 -12.00
N ALA A 61 -2.54 -2.06 -12.96
CA ALA A 61 -1.58 -0.97 -12.82
C ALA A 61 -1.92 -0.05 -11.63
N LEU A 62 -3.20 0.27 -11.43
CA LEU A 62 -3.65 1.03 -10.27
C LEU A 62 -3.35 0.29 -8.95
N LEU A 63 -3.63 -1.01 -8.87
CA LEU A 63 -3.34 -1.81 -7.67
C LEU A 63 -1.83 -1.85 -7.37
N LEU A 64 -0.98 -1.91 -8.40
CA LEU A 64 0.48 -1.86 -8.24
C LEU A 64 0.94 -0.50 -7.72
N ALA A 65 0.41 0.60 -8.26
CA ALA A 65 0.72 1.95 -7.76
C ALA A 65 0.29 2.14 -6.30
N GLU A 66 -0.85 1.59 -5.89
CA GLU A 66 -1.28 1.59 -4.49
C GLU A 66 -0.33 0.78 -3.58
N ILE A 67 0.21 -0.33 -4.07
CA ILE A 67 1.21 -1.13 -3.34
C ILE A 67 2.50 -0.33 -3.16
N GLU A 68 2.97 0.37 -4.19
CA GLU A 68 4.16 1.23 -4.13
C GLU A 68 3.97 2.36 -3.10
N ALA A 69 2.82 3.04 -3.13
CA ALA A 69 2.48 4.07 -2.14
C ALA A 69 2.48 3.53 -0.70
N ASN A 70 1.95 2.33 -0.49
CA ASN A 70 1.99 1.67 0.83
C ASN A 70 3.43 1.32 1.25
N GLN A 71 4.28 0.89 0.31
CA GLN A 71 5.69 0.59 0.60
C GLN A 71 6.48 1.84 0.98
N GLU A 72 6.29 2.95 0.27
CA GLU A 72 6.86 4.24 0.66
C GLU A 72 6.39 4.67 2.05
N ARG A 73 5.10 4.48 2.35
CA ARG A 73 4.54 4.83 3.66
C ARG A 73 5.17 3.99 4.78
N ILE A 74 5.36 2.69 4.56
CA ILE A 74 6.08 1.81 5.49
C ILE A 74 7.52 2.30 5.69
N GLN A 75 8.22 2.64 4.61
CA GLN A 75 9.59 3.14 4.69
C GLN A 75 9.67 4.42 5.54
N ARG A 76 8.77 5.38 5.33
CA ARG A 76 8.70 6.60 6.15
C ARG A 76 8.45 6.29 7.61
N LEU A 77 7.48 5.41 7.92
CA LEU A 77 7.20 4.98 9.30
C LEU A 77 8.40 4.33 10.00
N LEU A 78 9.20 3.54 9.26
CA LEU A 78 10.41 2.92 9.81
C LEU A 78 11.50 3.97 10.09
N ILE A 79 11.65 4.97 9.21
CA ILE A 79 12.57 6.10 9.42
C ILE A 79 12.11 6.92 10.63
N ASP A 80 10.84 7.29 10.71
CA ASP A 80 10.26 8.08 11.80
C ASP A 80 10.41 7.36 13.14
N ALA A 81 10.15 6.05 13.18
CA ALA A 81 10.33 5.24 14.39
C ALA A 81 11.80 5.13 14.83
N ALA A 82 12.75 5.14 13.89
CA ALA A 82 14.18 5.12 14.20
C ALA A 82 14.69 6.46 14.79
N HIS A 83 14.10 7.58 14.36
CA HIS A 83 14.47 8.93 14.83
C HIS A 83 13.56 9.44 15.98
N GLY A 84 12.46 8.73 16.25
CA GLY A 84 11.37 9.05 17.20
C GLY A 84 10.84 10.48 17.11
N GLU A 85 10.78 10.99 15.89
CA GLU A 85 10.10 12.25 15.60
C GLU A 85 8.59 11.98 15.46
N GLU A 86 7.79 12.74 16.22
CA GLU A 86 6.34 12.71 16.14
C GLU A 86 5.91 13.35 14.81
N LYS A 87 5.16 12.62 13.97
CA LYS A 87 4.50 13.21 12.78
C LYS A 87 3.65 14.38 13.24
N THR A 88 4.01 15.58 12.83
CA THR A 88 3.12 16.73 12.94
C THR A 88 2.04 16.56 11.86
N PRO A 89 0.75 16.53 12.19
CA PRO A 89 -0.27 16.59 11.17
C PRO A 89 -0.17 17.97 10.51
N GLU A 90 0.04 17.96 9.19
CA GLU A 90 0.13 19.16 8.36
C GLU A 90 -1.09 20.07 8.60
N SER A 91 -0.81 21.36 8.81
CA SER A 91 -1.79 22.45 8.98
C SER A 91 -2.20 23.05 7.65
#